data_AF-O86308-F1
#
_entry.id   AF-O86308-F1
#
_cell.length_a   1.000
_cell.length_b   1.000
_cell.length_c   1.000
_cell.angle_alpha   90.00
_cell.angle_beta   90.00
_cell.angle_gamma   90.00
#
_symmetry.space_group_name_H-M   'P 1'
#
loop_
_entity.id
_entity.type
_entity.pdbx_description
1 polymer ?
#
loop_
_entity_poly.entity_id
_entity_poly.type
_entity_poly.pdbx_seq_one_letter_code
_entity_poly.pdbx_strand_id
1 'polypeptide(L)'
;MDTMTLFTTSATRSRRATASIVAGMTLAGAAAVGFSAPAQAATVDTWDRLAECESNGTWDINTGNGFYGGVQFTLSSWQAVGGEGYPHQASKAEQIKRAEILQDLQGWGAWPLCSQKLGLTQADADAGDVDATEAAPVAVERTATVQRQSAADEAAAEQAAAAEQAVVAEAETIVVKSGDSLWTLANEYEVEGGWTALYEANKGAVSDAAVIYVGQELVLPQA
;
A
#
# COMPACT_ATOMS: atom_id res chain seq x y z
N MET A 1 -11.28 21.66 38.17
CA MET A 1 -10.20 21.02 38.94
C MET A 1 -10.18 19.56 38.55
N ASP A 2 -9.31 19.15 37.63
CA ASP A 2 -9.06 17.73 37.38
C ASP A 2 -7.57 17.55 37.10
N THR A 3 -6.90 17.16 38.18
CA THR A 3 -5.49 16.79 38.28
C THR A 3 -5.34 15.33 37.85
N MET A 4 -4.66 15.05 36.74
CA MET A 4 -4.22 13.70 36.41
C MET A 4 -2.69 13.57 36.49
N THR A 5 -2.33 13.09 37.67
CA THR A 5 -1.14 12.39 38.17
C THR A 5 -0.21 11.76 37.12
N LEU A 6 1.05 12.19 37.11
CA LEU A 6 2.16 11.54 36.44
C LEU A 6 2.72 10.41 37.33
N PHE A 7 2.81 9.19 36.79
CA PHE A 7 3.53 8.08 37.42
C PHE A 7 4.88 7.89 36.73
N THR A 8 5.94 8.38 37.37
CA THR A 8 7.33 8.06 37.04
C THR A 8 7.87 7.08 38.08
N THR A 9 8.18 5.85 37.67
CA THR A 9 8.90 4.88 38.51
C THR A 9 10.18 4.45 37.82
N SER A 10 11.25 5.21 38.05
CA SER A 10 12.62 4.82 37.68
C SER A 10 13.20 3.92 38.78
N ALA A 11 13.17 2.60 38.56
CA ALA A 11 13.80 1.64 39.47
C ALA A 11 15.26 1.39 39.08
N THR A 12 16.17 2.19 39.63
CA THR A 12 17.62 2.01 39.47
C THR A 12 18.09 0.83 40.31
N ARG A 13 18.35 -0.33 39.69
CA ARG A 13 18.85 -1.52 40.40
C ARG A 13 20.38 -1.48 40.49
N SER A 14 20.90 -0.96 41.60
CA SER A 14 22.32 -1.06 41.95
C SER A 14 22.72 -2.51 42.24
N ARG A 15 23.60 -3.09 41.43
CA ARG A 15 24.31 -4.33 41.76
C ARG A 15 25.80 -4.03 41.97
N ARG A 16 26.22 -4.16 43.22
CA ARG A 16 27.63 -4.27 43.65
C ARG A 16 28.10 -5.70 43.39
N ALA A 17 29.29 -5.91 42.83
CA ALA A 17 30.24 -6.96 43.26
C ALA A 17 31.51 -7.01 42.38
N THR A 18 32.62 -6.65 43.04
CA THR A 18 33.98 -7.25 42.99
C THR A 18 34.70 -7.48 41.66
N ALA A 19 35.76 -6.67 41.51
CA ALA A 19 36.88 -6.84 40.61
C ALA A 19 37.69 -8.11 40.92
N SER A 20 37.90 -8.93 39.90
CA SER A 20 38.96 -9.94 39.86
C SER A 20 39.86 -9.61 38.67
N ILE A 21 41.08 -9.20 38.99
CA ILE A 21 42.17 -8.97 38.05
C ILE A 21 42.70 -10.35 37.64
N VAL A 22 42.48 -10.76 36.39
CA VAL A 22 43.24 -11.86 35.77
C VAL A 22 43.97 -11.31 34.57
N ALA A 23 45.29 -11.32 34.71
CA ALA A 23 46.27 -10.88 33.73
C ALA A 23 46.44 -11.92 32.61
N GLY A 24 46.68 -11.41 31.40
CA GLY A 24 47.39 -12.13 30.34
C GLY A 24 46.52 -12.89 29.35
N MET A 25 46.41 -12.40 28.11
CA MET A 25 47.24 -12.85 26.98
C MET A 25 46.65 -12.39 25.64
N THR A 26 47.54 -11.75 24.86
CA THR A 26 47.56 -11.60 23.39
C THR A 26 46.31 -11.10 22.68
N LEU A 27 46.41 -9.82 22.29
CA LEU A 27 45.60 -9.10 21.32
C LEU A 27 45.73 -9.74 19.91
N ALA A 28 45.15 -10.92 19.70
CA ALA A 28 44.89 -11.41 18.35
C ALA A 28 43.59 -10.74 17.87
N GLY A 29 43.74 -9.54 17.30
CA GLY A 29 42.67 -8.83 16.62
C GLY A 29 42.22 -9.63 15.40
N ALA A 30 41.37 -10.63 15.60
CA ALA A 30 40.55 -11.16 14.54
C ALA A 30 39.53 -10.06 14.22
N ALA A 31 39.86 -9.22 13.23
CA ALA A 31 38.88 -8.37 12.58
C ALA A 31 37.83 -9.31 11.98
N ALA A 32 36.77 -9.57 12.74
CA ALA A 32 35.57 -10.18 12.22
C ALA A 32 35.04 -9.17 11.20
N VAL A 33 35.35 -9.42 9.93
CA VAL A 33 34.75 -8.73 8.80
C VAL A 33 33.27 -9.10 8.88
N GLY A 34 32.49 -8.27 9.57
CA GLY A 34 31.05 -8.44 9.66
C GLY A 34 30.51 -8.26 8.26
N PHE A 35 30.12 -9.36 7.61
CA PHE A 35 29.30 -9.29 6.42
C PHE A 35 27.94 -8.77 6.86
N SER A 36 27.67 -7.50 6.60
CA SER A 36 26.31 -6.97 6.64
C SER A 36 25.56 -7.61 5.47
N ALA A 37 24.85 -8.70 5.73
CA ALA A 37 23.88 -9.21 4.77
C ALA A 37 22.85 -8.10 4.51
N PRO A 38 22.40 -7.89 3.27
CA PRO A 38 21.32 -6.94 3.00
C PRO A 38 20.07 -7.39 3.78
N ALA A 39 19.33 -6.44 4.35
CA ALA A 39 18.00 -6.73 4.91
C ALA A 39 17.15 -7.33 3.80
N GLN A 40 16.68 -8.56 3.97
CA GLN A 40 15.86 -9.28 2.99
C GLN A 40 14.43 -9.32 3.49
N ALA A 41 13.46 -9.36 2.57
CA ALA A 41 12.05 -9.43 2.89
C ALA A 41 11.61 -10.88 3.18
N ALA A 42 10.43 -11.02 3.79
CA ALA A 42 9.79 -12.32 3.98
C ALA A 42 9.58 -13.03 2.64
N THR A 43 9.74 -14.35 2.63
CA THR A 43 9.51 -15.14 1.41
C THR A 43 8.07 -15.04 0.92
N VAL A 44 7.87 -15.24 -0.39
CA VAL A 44 6.51 -15.33 -0.96
C VAL A 44 5.68 -16.42 -0.30
N ASP A 45 6.31 -17.55 0.09
CA ASP A 45 5.65 -18.64 0.83
C ASP A 45 5.13 -18.18 2.20
N THR A 46 5.88 -17.33 2.91
CA THR A 46 5.44 -16.74 4.19
C THR A 46 4.16 -15.94 4.01
N TRP A 47 4.09 -15.15 2.94
CA TRP A 47 2.90 -14.38 2.58
C TRP A 47 1.73 -15.25 2.12
N ASP A 48 1.98 -16.32 1.39
CA ASP A 48 0.94 -17.29 1.01
C ASP A 48 0.34 -17.99 2.22
N ARG A 49 1.16 -18.38 3.20
CA ARG A 49 0.69 -18.97 4.46
C ARG A 49 -0.14 -17.99 5.27
N LEU A 50 0.24 -16.71 5.27
CA LEU A 50 -0.54 -15.65 5.90
C LEU A 50 -1.89 -15.48 5.18
N ALA A 51 -1.90 -15.41 3.85
CA ALA A 51 -3.12 -15.31 3.06
C ALA A 51 -4.04 -16.52 3.20
N GLU A 52 -3.50 -17.73 3.35
CA GLU A 52 -4.31 -18.93 3.66
C GLU A 52 -5.03 -18.79 5.00
N CYS A 53 -4.38 -18.19 5.99
CA CYS A 53 -5.01 -17.94 7.29
C CYS A 53 -6.03 -16.78 7.24
N GLU A 54 -5.73 -15.71 6.50
CA GLU A 54 -6.49 -14.47 6.46
C GLU A 54 -7.70 -14.53 5.51
N SER A 55 -7.54 -15.17 4.35
CA SER A 55 -8.56 -15.18 3.27
C SER A 55 -8.80 -16.56 2.64
N ASN A 56 -8.29 -17.63 3.26
CA ASN A 56 -8.30 -18.96 2.67
C ASN A 56 -7.59 -18.99 1.29
N GLY A 57 -6.57 -18.14 1.13
CA GLY A 57 -5.74 -18.07 -0.09
C GLY A 57 -6.38 -17.30 -1.24
N THR A 58 -7.50 -16.61 -0.99
CA THR A 58 -8.23 -15.85 -2.01
C THR A 58 -7.69 -14.42 -2.09
N TRP A 59 -6.85 -14.13 -3.09
CA TRP A 59 -6.13 -12.85 -3.21
C TRP A 59 -7.00 -11.68 -3.70
N ASP A 60 -8.12 -11.97 -4.34
CA ASP A 60 -9.08 -11.03 -4.90
C ASP A 60 -10.34 -10.89 -4.01
N ILE A 61 -10.28 -11.36 -2.76
CA ILE A 61 -11.45 -11.37 -1.88
C ILE A 61 -11.87 -9.95 -1.47
N ASN A 62 -13.19 -9.72 -1.52
CA ASN A 62 -13.84 -8.55 -0.96
C ASN A 62 -15.25 -8.96 -0.49
N THR A 63 -15.40 -9.21 0.80
CA THR A 63 -16.68 -9.66 1.39
C THR A 63 -17.56 -8.51 1.87
N GLY A 64 -17.07 -7.26 1.80
CA GLY A 64 -17.71 -6.10 2.40
C GLY A 64 -17.49 -5.96 3.92
N ASN A 65 -16.52 -6.68 4.49
CA ASN A 65 -16.15 -6.59 5.92
C ASN A 65 -15.17 -5.43 6.25
N GLY A 66 -14.81 -4.60 5.26
CA GLY A 66 -13.83 -3.52 5.41
C GLY A 66 -12.36 -3.94 5.24
N PHE A 67 -12.11 -5.23 4.95
CA PHE A 67 -10.81 -5.78 4.64
C PHE A 67 -10.78 -6.32 3.20
N TYR A 68 -9.62 -6.24 2.56
CA TYR A 68 -9.49 -6.50 1.13
C TYR A 68 -8.26 -7.34 0.83
N GLY A 69 -8.41 -8.25 -0.14
CA GLY A 69 -7.32 -9.01 -0.72
C GLY A 69 -6.80 -10.15 0.14
N GLY A 70 -5.71 -10.78 -0.31
CA GLY A 70 -5.21 -12.04 0.23
C GLY A 70 -4.80 -11.95 1.70
N VAL A 71 -4.08 -10.89 2.04
CA VAL A 71 -3.65 -10.64 3.42
C VAL A 71 -4.56 -9.64 4.14
N GLN A 72 -5.81 -9.47 3.70
CA GLN A 72 -6.82 -8.70 4.43
C GLN A 72 -6.35 -7.31 4.89
N PHE A 73 -5.91 -6.46 3.95
CA PHE A 73 -5.61 -5.07 4.26
C PHE A 73 -6.87 -4.29 4.61
N THR A 74 -6.78 -3.34 5.53
CA THR A 74 -7.69 -2.19 5.52
C THR A 74 -7.30 -1.25 4.39
N LEU A 75 -8.27 -0.53 3.81
CA LEU A 75 -7.97 0.45 2.75
C LEU A 75 -6.99 1.53 3.21
N SER A 76 -7.10 2.00 4.46
CA SER A 76 -6.18 2.98 5.03
C SER A 76 -4.75 2.44 5.15
N SER A 77 -4.58 1.19 5.62
CA SER A 77 -3.24 0.58 5.72
C SER A 77 -2.60 0.34 4.35
N TRP A 78 -3.41 0.01 3.34
CA TRP A 78 -2.98 -0.17 1.95
C TRP A 78 -2.45 1.14 1.36
N GLN A 79 -3.21 2.22 1.53
CA GLN A 79 -2.84 3.54 1.03
C GLN A 79 -1.63 4.11 1.77
N ALA A 80 -1.51 3.85 3.08
CA ALA A 80 -0.37 4.30 3.88
C ALA A 80 0.99 3.77 3.39
N VAL A 81 1.00 2.63 2.68
CA VAL A 81 2.20 2.03 2.06
C VAL A 81 2.27 2.26 0.54
N GLY A 82 1.49 3.22 0.04
CA GLY A 82 1.49 3.67 -1.35
C GLY A 82 0.73 2.75 -2.31
N GLY A 83 -0.21 1.97 -1.80
CA GLY A 83 -1.14 1.21 -2.63
C GLY A 83 -2.21 2.11 -3.27
N GLU A 84 -2.47 1.90 -4.55
CA GLU A 84 -3.51 2.62 -5.29
C GLU A 84 -4.80 1.76 -5.40
N GLY A 85 -5.95 2.40 -5.50
CA GLY A 85 -7.25 1.70 -5.57
C GLY A 85 -7.52 0.81 -4.35
N TYR A 86 -8.15 -0.34 -4.58
CA TYR A 86 -8.41 -1.34 -3.53
C TYR A 86 -7.43 -2.53 -3.62
N PRO A 87 -6.99 -3.11 -2.48
CA PRO A 87 -6.08 -4.27 -2.46
C PRO A 87 -6.56 -5.46 -3.30
N HIS A 88 -7.85 -5.80 -3.22
CA HIS A 88 -8.44 -6.94 -3.94
C HIS A 88 -8.42 -6.80 -5.47
N GLN A 89 -8.16 -5.60 -5.98
CA GLN A 89 -8.04 -5.31 -7.42
C GLN A 89 -6.57 -5.33 -7.88
N ALA A 90 -5.62 -5.29 -6.95
CA ALA A 90 -4.20 -5.35 -7.24
C ALA A 90 -3.74 -6.80 -7.41
N SER A 91 -2.70 -7.00 -8.24
CA SER A 91 -2.07 -8.31 -8.37
C SER A 91 -1.54 -8.82 -7.02
N LYS A 92 -1.48 -10.15 -6.83
CA LYS A 92 -0.85 -10.77 -5.66
C LYS A 92 0.55 -10.20 -5.38
N ALA A 93 1.37 -10.05 -6.41
CA ALA A 93 2.73 -9.52 -6.27
C ALA A 93 2.73 -8.08 -5.73
N GLU A 94 1.82 -7.24 -6.20
CA GLU A 94 1.66 -5.88 -5.68
C GLU A 94 1.15 -5.89 -4.23
N GLN A 95 0.20 -6.77 -3.90
CA GLN A 95 -0.27 -6.92 -2.52
C GLN A 95 0.85 -7.33 -1.55
N ILE A 96 1.67 -8.31 -1.94
CA ILE A 96 2.82 -8.76 -1.16
C ILE A 96 3.83 -7.63 -1.00
N LYS A 97 4.18 -6.92 -2.07
CA LYS A 97 5.12 -5.79 -2.00
C LYS A 97 4.66 -4.72 -1.01
N ARG A 98 3.36 -4.40 -0.97
CA ARG A 98 2.82 -3.46 0.03
C ARG A 98 2.78 -4.06 1.43
N ALA A 99 2.57 -5.37 1.53
CA ALA A 99 2.54 -6.07 2.82
C ALA A 99 3.93 -6.08 3.46
N GLU A 100 4.98 -6.24 2.66
CA GLU A 100 6.38 -6.11 3.09
C GLU A 100 6.65 -4.71 3.66
N ILE A 101 6.28 -3.65 2.94
CA ILE A 101 6.45 -2.28 3.44
C ILE A 101 5.67 -2.08 4.75
N LEU A 102 4.44 -2.62 4.83
CA LEU A 102 3.64 -2.50 6.05
C LEU A 102 4.27 -3.29 7.21
N GLN A 103 4.82 -4.47 6.94
CA GLN A 103 5.50 -5.30 7.92
C GLN A 103 6.79 -4.63 8.41
N ASP A 104 7.55 -3.96 7.55
CA ASP A 104 8.73 -3.19 7.96
C ASP A 104 8.36 -2.04 8.91
N LEU A 105 7.18 -1.42 8.71
CA LEU A 105 6.73 -0.27 9.50
C LEU A 105 6.15 -0.63 10.86
N GLN A 106 5.37 -1.72 10.94
CA GLN A 106 4.61 -2.08 12.16
C GLN A 106 4.83 -3.52 12.65
N GLY A 107 5.75 -4.25 12.01
CA GLY A 107 5.96 -5.66 12.24
C GLY A 107 4.74 -6.51 11.90
N TRP A 108 4.78 -7.76 12.36
CA TRP A 108 3.68 -8.72 12.20
C TRP A 108 2.40 -8.38 12.99
N GLY A 109 2.40 -7.27 13.75
CA GLY A 109 1.25 -6.77 14.49
C GLY A 109 0.11 -6.27 13.58
N ALA A 110 0.40 -6.05 12.30
CA ALA A 110 -0.60 -5.77 11.26
C ALA A 110 -1.62 -6.91 11.09
N TRP A 111 -1.20 -8.16 11.35
CA TRP A 111 -1.98 -9.39 11.18
C TRP A 111 -1.99 -10.21 12.48
N PRO A 112 -2.54 -9.67 13.58
CA PRO A 112 -2.21 -10.10 14.94
C PRO A 112 -2.62 -11.55 15.24
N LEU A 113 -3.70 -12.04 14.63
CA LEU A 113 -4.19 -13.39 14.86
C LEU A 113 -3.45 -14.42 14.02
N CYS A 114 -3.33 -14.19 12.71
CA CYS A 114 -2.70 -15.14 11.81
C CYS A 114 -1.19 -15.18 11.94
N SER A 115 -0.52 -14.03 12.14
CA SER A 115 0.93 -14.03 12.38
C SER A 115 1.29 -14.80 13.65
N GLN A 116 0.51 -14.62 14.72
CA GLN A 116 0.66 -15.40 15.95
C GLN A 116 0.41 -16.90 15.70
N LYS A 117 -0.68 -17.25 15.00
CA LYS A 117 -1.04 -18.64 14.70
C LYS A 117 0.04 -19.35 13.87
N LEU A 118 0.69 -18.62 12.97
CA LEU A 118 1.76 -19.12 12.12
C LEU A 118 3.14 -19.08 12.79
N GLY A 119 3.27 -18.40 13.93
CA GLY A 119 4.53 -18.25 14.65
C GLY A 119 5.51 -17.28 13.97
N LEU A 120 5.00 -16.31 13.21
CA LEU A 120 5.84 -15.34 12.50
C LEU A 120 6.50 -14.36 13.46
N THR A 121 7.80 -14.18 13.27
CA THR A 121 8.68 -13.32 14.06
C THR A 121 9.49 -12.43 13.13
N GLN A 122 10.25 -11.48 13.70
CA GLN A 122 11.15 -10.66 12.89
C GLN A 122 12.14 -11.51 12.06
N ALA A 123 12.55 -12.69 12.56
CA ALA A 123 13.41 -13.58 11.78
C ALA A 123 12.76 -14.05 10.47
N ASP A 124 11.44 -14.24 10.44
CA ASP A 124 10.69 -14.64 9.25
C ASP A 124 10.53 -13.48 8.26
N ALA A 125 10.63 -12.24 8.74
CA ALA A 125 10.68 -11.05 7.90
C ALA A 125 12.04 -10.88 7.23
N ASP A 126 13.12 -11.32 7.90
CA ASP A 126 14.50 -11.24 7.41
C ASP A 126 14.96 -12.51 6.66
N ALA A 127 14.14 -13.57 6.67
CA ALA A 127 14.44 -14.87 6.06
C ALA A 127 14.24 -14.82 4.54
N GLY A 128 15.11 -14.12 3.83
CA GLY A 128 15.13 -14.17 2.37
C GLY A 128 15.42 -15.58 1.84
N ASP A 129 14.91 -15.88 0.65
CA ASP A 129 15.21 -17.12 -0.08
C ASP A 129 16.71 -17.21 -0.38
N VAL A 130 17.45 -18.02 0.41
CA VAL A 130 18.86 -18.34 0.11
C VAL A 130 19.01 -19.33 -1.06
N ASP A 131 17.93 -19.65 -1.77
CA ASP A 131 17.90 -20.61 -2.87
C ASP A 131 17.31 -20.02 -4.15
N ALA A 132 17.80 -18.84 -4.56
CA ALA A 132 17.61 -18.32 -5.92
C ALA A 132 18.93 -18.35 -6.71
N THR A 133 19.63 -19.49 -6.67
CA THR A 133 20.58 -19.84 -7.73
C THR A 133 19.85 -20.65 -8.79
N GLU A 134 19.03 -19.99 -9.60
CA GLU A 134 18.73 -20.49 -10.93
C GLU A 134 18.76 -19.34 -11.93
N ALA A 135 19.98 -19.07 -12.38
CA ALA A 135 20.22 -18.37 -13.62
C ALA A 135 19.70 -19.23 -14.78
N ALA A 136 18.59 -18.83 -15.40
CA ALA A 136 18.22 -19.29 -16.73
C ALA A 136 18.39 -18.12 -17.73
N PRO A 137 19.38 -18.20 -18.64
CA PRO A 137 19.67 -17.18 -19.64
C PRO A 137 18.86 -17.41 -20.93
N VAL A 138 18.68 -16.33 -21.70
CA VAL A 138 18.45 -16.25 -23.17
C VAL A 138 17.17 -16.95 -23.69
N ALA A 139 16.47 -16.54 -24.75
CA ALA A 139 16.79 -15.74 -25.92
C ALA A 139 15.46 -15.46 -26.65
N VAL A 140 15.28 -14.25 -27.19
CA VAL A 140 15.16 -13.97 -28.65
C VAL A 140 13.73 -13.94 -29.23
N GLU A 141 13.38 -12.70 -29.60
CA GLU A 141 12.62 -12.27 -30.79
C GLU A 141 11.30 -12.95 -31.15
N ARG A 142 10.22 -12.17 -31.05
CA ARG A 142 9.08 -12.26 -31.97
C ARG A 142 8.72 -10.88 -32.52
N THR A 143 9.31 -10.58 -33.68
CA THR A 143 8.69 -9.94 -34.85
C THR A 143 7.56 -8.95 -34.57
N ALA A 144 7.94 -7.68 -34.45
CA ALA A 144 7.04 -6.53 -34.62
C ALA A 144 6.74 -6.34 -36.11
N THR A 145 5.74 -7.06 -36.63
CA THR A 145 5.20 -6.82 -37.98
C THR A 145 3.70 -6.94 -37.97
N VAL A 146 2.97 -5.88 -37.56
CA VAL A 146 1.65 -5.56 -38.12
C VAL A 146 1.46 -4.05 -38.04
N GLN A 147 1.60 -3.39 -39.20
CA GLN A 147 0.77 -2.28 -39.70
C GLN A 147 0.32 -1.25 -38.64
N ARG A 148 0.91 -0.06 -38.50
CA ARG A 148 0.94 1.05 -39.48
C ARG A 148 -0.18 1.01 -40.53
N GLN A 149 -1.42 0.98 -40.07
CA GLN A 149 -2.60 1.44 -40.81
C GLN A 149 -3.36 2.41 -39.91
N SER A 150 -2.88 3.66 -39.84
CA SER A 150 -3.51 4.75 -39.08
C SER A 150 -3.60 6.01 -39.94
N ALA A 151 -4.00 5.87 -41.21
CA ALA A 151 -4.09 6.99 -42.14
C ALA A 151 -5.35 6.93 -43.02
N ALA A 152 -6.48 6.48 -42.47
CA ALA A 152 -7.73 6.37 -43.26
C ALA A 152 -9.01 6.86 -42.56
N ASP A 153 -8.93 7.52 -41.40
CA ASP A 153 -10.12 8.07 -40.73
C ASP A 153 -10.03 9.58 -40.46
N GLU A 154 -9.21 10.28 -41.24
CA GLU A 154 -9.12 11.76 -41.23
C GLU A 154 -10.01 12.34 -42.35
N ALA A 155 -11.30 12.02 -42.35
CA ALA A 155 -12.26 12.56 -43.32
C ALA A 155 -13.73 12.64 -42.83
N ALA A 156 -13.97 12.63 -41.52
CA ALA A 156 -15.34 12.72 -40.97
C ALA A 156 -15.50 13.77 -39.86
N ALA A 157 -14.65 14.81 -39.84
CA ALA A 157 -14.63 15.83 -38.78
C ALA A 157 -15.08 17.23 -39.26
N GLU A 158 -16.02 17.33 -40.21
CA GLU A 158 -16.50 18.65 -40.68
C GLU A 158 -18.02 18.73 -40.83
N GLN A 159 -18.77 18.26 -39.83
CA GLN A 159 -20.14 18.72 -39.57
C GLN A 159 -20.44 18.71 -38.07
N ALA A 160 -19.71 19.51 -37.29
CA ALA A 160 -20.05 19.80 -35.89
C ALA A 160 -19.54 21.21 -35.51
N ALA A 161 -20.03 22.23 -36.22
CA ALA A 161 -19.76 23.63 -35.88
C ALA A 161 -21.05 24.45 -36.04
N ALA A 162 -21.99 24.21 -35.13
CA ALA A 162 -23.12 25.10 -34.83
C ALA A 162 -23.57 24.79 -33.39
N ALA A 163 -22.76 25.22 -32.40
CA ALA A 163 -23.05 26.40 -31.57
C ALA A 163 -24.33 26.20 -30.74
N GLU A 164 -24.25 25.57 -29.57
CA GLU A 164 -23.69 26.11 -28.31
C GLU A 164 -24.47 27.32 -27.80
N GLN A 165 -25.66 27.04 -27.27
CA GLN A 165 -26.35 27.86 -26.29
C GLN A 165 -26.95 26.90 -25.24
N ALA A 166 -26.08 26.23 -24.48
CA ALA A 166 -26.50 25.49 -23.30
C ALA A 166 -26.29 26.40 -22.07
N VAL A 167 -27.40 26.64 -21.40
CA VAL A 167 -27.52 27.30 -20.11
C VAL A 167 -26.45 26.80 -19.12
N VAL A 168 -25.82 27.72 -18.41
CA VAL A 168 -24.96 27.43 -17.26
C VAL A 168 -25.83 26.73 -16.21
N ALA A 169 -25.90 25.40 -16.27
CA ALA A 169 -26.43 24.60 -15.20
C ALA A 169 -25.50 24.82 -14.00
N GLU A 170 -26.09 25.24 -12.88
CA GLU A 170 -25.39 25.42 -11.62
C GLU A 170 -24.83 24.05 -11.20
N ALA A 171 -23.51 23.92 -11.13
CA ALA A 171 -22.89 22.66 -10.76
C ALA A 171 -23.18 22.38 -9.28
N GLU A 172 -23.80 21.22 -9.00
CA GLU A 172 -24.09 20.80 -7.63
C GLU A 172 -22.78 20.60 -6.86
N THR A 173 -22.73 21.09 -5.62
CA THR A 173 -21.54 21.01 -4.76
C THR A 173 -21.87 20.18 -3.52
N ILE A 174 -20.97 19.28 -3.15
CA ILE A 174 -21.08 18.44 -1.96
C ILE A 174 -19.99 18.81 -0.95
N VAL A 175 -20.29 18.63 0.34
CA VAL A 175 -19.34 18.85 1.44
C VAL A 175 -18.83 17.49 1.92
N VAL A 176 -17.51 17.30 1.86
CA VAL A 176 -16.82 16.08 2.30
C VAL A 176 -17.06 15.85 3.79
N LYS A 177 -17.57 14.67 4.14
CA LYS A 177 -17.81 14.19 5.50
C LYS A 177 -16.69 13.24 5.94
N SER A 178 -16.66 12.95 7.23
CA SER A 178 -15.72 11.98 7.77
C SER A 178 -16.02 10.58 7.22
N GLY A 179 -15.02 9.96 6.60
CA GLY A 179 -15.14 8.65 5.94
C GLY A 179 -15.35 8.71 4.43
N ASP A 180 -15.55 9.91 3.87
CA ASP A 180 -15.70 10.07 2.42
C ASP A 180 -14.36 9.92 1.69
N SER A 181 -14.45 9.47 0.44
CA SER A 181 -13.38 9.43 -0.54
C SER A 181 -13.94 9.82 -1.90
N LEU A 182 -13.11 10.26 -2.85
CA LEU A 182 -13.59 10.55 -4.22
C LEU A 182 -14.26 9.33 -4.85
N TRP A 183 -13.83 8.11 -4.50
CA TRP A 183 -14.46 6.87 -4.95
C TRP A 183 -15.85 6.64 -4.35
N THR A 184 -15.98 6.75 -3.02
CA THR A 184 -17.29 6.56 -2.36
C THR A 184 -18.27 7.64 -2.79
N LEU A 185 -17.81 8.89 -2.90
CA LEU A 185 -18.62 10.01 -3.36
C LEU A 185 -19.03 9.85 -4.83
N ALA A 186 -18.10 9.45 -5.71
CA ALA A 186 -18.47 9.22 -7.11
C ALA A 186 -19.48 8.07 -7.28
N ASN A 187 -19.40 7.03 -6.47
CA ASN A 187 -20.41 5.96 -6.47
C ASN A 187 -21.74 6.41 -5.85
N GLU A 188 -21.70 7.15 -4.74
CA GLU A 188 -22.90 7.63 -4.03
C GLU A 188 -23.71 8.61 -4.87
N TYR A 189 -23.03 9.50 -5.59
CA TYR A 189 -23.65 10.50 -6.47
C TYR A 189 -23.69 10.06 -7.94
N GLU A 190 -23.40 8.79 -8.23
CA GLU A 190 -23.45 8.18 -9.56
C GLU A 190 -22.73 9.00 -10.64
N VAL A 191 -21.56 9.54 -10.29
CA VAL A 191 -20.77 10.42 -11.17
C VAL A 191 -20.35 9.65 -12.42
N GLU A 192 -20.77 10.12 -13.58
CA GLU A 192 -20.37 9.55 -14.86
C GLU A 192 -18.85 9.67 -15.07
N GLY A 193 -18.19 8.57 -15.42
CA GLY A 193 -16.72 8.49 -15.41
C GLY A 193 -16.09 8.27 -14.03
N GLY A 194 -16.92 8.18 -12.98
CA GLY A 194 -16.53 7.84 -11.62
C GLY A 194 -15.64 8.88 -10.96
N TRP A 195 -14.85 8.43 -9.98
CA TRP A 195 -14.02 9.31 -9.17
C TRP A 195 -12.97 10.07 -9.96
N THR A 196 -12.52 9.54 -11.10
CA THR A 196 -11.58 10.23 -11.99
C THR A 196 -12.22 11.49 -12.55
N ALA A 197 -13.46 11.41 -13.02
CA ALA A 197 -14.19 12.59 -13.50
C ALA A 197 -14.41 13.60 -12.37
N LEU A 198 -14.77 13.11 -11.17
CA LEU A 198 -14.91 13.95 -9.99
C LEU A 198 -13.59 14.66 -9.63
N TYR A 199 -12.46 13.95 -9.66
CA TYR A 199 -11.14 14.53 -9.42
C TYR A 199 -10.77 15.59 -10.47
N GLU A 200 -10.94 15.26 -11.74
CA GLU A 200 -10.63 16.17 -12.86
C GLU A 200 -11.41 17.49 -12.76
N ALA A 201 -12.70 17.42 -12.44
CA ALA A 201 -13.54 18.60 -12.21
C ALA A 201 -13.06 19.48 -11.05
N ASN A 202 -12.35 18.89 -10.08
CA ASN A 202 -11.93 19.53 -8.84
C ASN A 202 -10.43 19.77 -8.75
N LYS A 203 -9.65 19.68 -9.84
CA LYS A 203 -8.18 19.90 -9.82
C LYS A 203 -7.73 21.24 -9.22
N GLY A 204 -8.61 22.25 -9.21
CA GLY A 204 -8.35 23.53 -8.56
C GLY A 204 -8.47 23.50 -7.03
N ALA A 205 -9.24 22.57 -6.48
CA ALA A 205 -9.51 22.42 -5.05
C ALA A 205 -8.83 21.19 -4.43
N VAL A 206 -8.63 20.14 -5.23
CA VAL A 206 -8.04 18.86 -4.83
C VAL A 206 -6.73 18.69 -5.58
N SER A 207 -5.62 18.85 -4.87
CA SER A 207 -4.27 18.70 -5.43
C SER A 207 -3.84 17.24 -5.58
N ASP A 208 -4.43 16.36 -4.78
CA ASP A 208 -4.12 14.93 -4.73
C ASP A 208 -5.43 14.14 -4.62
N ALA A 209 -5.69 13.25 -5.58
CA ALA A 209 -6.92 12.46 -5.63
C ALA A 209 -7.10 11.55 -4.40
N ALA A 210 -6.03 11.25 -3.66
CA ALA A 210 -6.08 10.47 -2.43
C ALA A 210 -6.40 11.30 -1.18
N VAL A 211 -6.36 12.63 -1.26
CA VAL A 211 -6.48 13.51 -0.09
C VAL A 211 -7.61 14.53 -0.28
N ILE A 212 -8.71 14.27 0.41
CA ILE A 212 -9.80 15.24 0.63
C ILE A 212 -10.02 15.45 2.13
N TYR A 213 -10.40 16.66 2.51
CA TYR A 213 -10.53 17.07 3.91
C TYR A 213 -12.00 17.21 4.29
N VAL A 214 -12.35 16.86 5.53
CA VAL A 214 -13.71 17.09 6.05
C VAL A 214 -14.05 18.59 5.98
N GLY A 215 -15.21 18.90 5.43
CA GLY A 215 -15.66 20.27 5.17
C GLY A 215 -15.20 20.85 3.84
N GLN A 216 -14.35 20.13 3.08
CA GLN A 216 -13.96 20.52 1.73
C GLN A 216 -15.16 20.40 0.78
N GLU A 217 -15.34 21.40 -0.08
CA GLU A 217 -16.37 21.41 -1.09
C GLU A 217 -15.85 20.80 -2.40
N LEU A 218 -16.63 19.89 -2.98
CA LEU A 218 -16.35 19.27 -4.28
C LEU A 218 -17.50 19.53 -5.23
N VAL A 219 -17.16 19.99 -6.43
CA VAL A 219 -18.09 20.21 -7.53
C VAL A 219 -18.37 18.88 -8.22
N LEU A 220 -19.63 18.49 -8.33
CA LEU A 220 -20.04 17.30 -9.07
C LEU A 220 -20.05 17.63 -10.58
N PRO A 221 -19.22 16.96 -11.40
CA PRO A 221 -19.29 17.13 -12.85
C PRO A 221 -20.65 16.63 -13.35
N GLN A 222 -21.28 17.42 -14.22
CA GLN A 222 -22.52 17.03 -14.87
C GLN A 222 -22.18 16.17 -16.11
N ALA A 223 -23.07 15.22 -16.42
CA ALA A 223 -22.98 14.37 -17.60
C ALA A 223 -23.14 15.13 -18.92
#